data_AF-A0A947NT37-F1
#
_entry.id   AF-A0A947NT37-F1
#
_cell.length_a   1.000
_cell.length_b   1.000
_cell.length_c   1.000
_cell.angle_alpha   90.00
_cell.angle_beta   90.00
_cell.angle_gamma   90.00
#
_symmetry.space_group_name_H-M   'P 1'
#
loop_
_entity.id
_entity.type
_entity.pdbx_description
1 polymer ?
#
loop_
_entity_poly.entity_id
_entity_poly.type
_entity_poly.pdbx_seq_one_letter_code
_entity_poly.pdbx_strand_id
1 'polypeptide(L)'
;MCERKDAPLRSARHLHNCRLATAALSSGELISVDAGLLTIRTESGGSKLIILTDETVITKSMNIKLDNLEIGDVLMINGDSGTDGSIMTNNIQIRPKNFFPNTDNSSETTNN
;
A
#
# COMPACT_ATOMS: atom_id res chain seq x y z
N MET A 1 30.70 -13.21 -58.54
CA MET A 1 31.65 -13.02 -57.41
C MET A 1 31.29 -11.74 -56.67
N CYS A 2 30.84 -11.84 -55.42
CA CYS A 2 31.23 -10.95 -54.32
C CYS A 2 30.95 -11.73 -53.04
N GLU A 3 32.03 -12.02 -52.34
CA GLU A 3 32.13 -13.02 -51.29
C GLU A 3 31.65 -12.51 -49.93
N ARG A 4 31.30 -13.51 -49.11
CA ARG A 4 30.92 -13.48 -47.71
C ARG A 4 31.80 -12.54 -46.88
N LYS A 5 31.17 -11.84 -45.94
CA LYS A 5 31.75 -11.67 -44.61
C LYS A 5 30.70 -11.98 -43.57
N ASP A 6 30.82 -13.19 -43.03
CA ASP A 6 30.16 -13.68 -41.85
C ASP A 6 30.28 -12.66 -40.70
N ALA A 7 29.17 -12.01 -40.37
CA ALA A 7 29.05 -11.29 -39.12
C ALA A 7 28.70 -12.32 -38.03
N PRO A 8 29.50 -12.47 -36.97
CA PRO A 8 29.12 -13.32 -35.86
C PRO A 8 27.91 -12.69 -35.20
N LEU A 9 26.76 -13.38 -35.23
CA LEU A 9 25.66 -13.17 -34.29
C LEU A 9 26.16 -13.52 -32.89
N ARG A 10 27.00 -12.65 -32.33
CA ARG A 10 27.46 -12.70 -30.95
C ARG A 10 26.24 -12.40 -30.09
N SER A 11 25.53 -13.46 -29.78
CA SER A 11 25.17 -13.82 -28.41
C SER A 11 25.14 -12.62 -27.46
N ALA A 12 24.03 -11.89 -27.51
CA ALA A 12 23.61 -11.03 -26.44
C ALA A 12 22.14 -11.36 -26.17
N ARG A 13 21.90 -12.59 -25.69
CA ARG A 13 20.80 -12.81 -24.74
C ARG A 13 21.16 -12.03 -23.48
N HIS A 14 21.01 -10.70 -23.53
CA HIS A 14 20.73 -9.91 -22.34
C HIS A 14 19.28 -10.22 -21.97
N LEU A 15 19.09 -11.44 -21.44
CA LEU A 15 17.98 -11.70 -20.56
C LEU A 15 18.22 -10.77 -19.38
N HIS A 16 17.61 -9.59 -19.47
CA HIS A 16 17.29 -8.82 -18.30
C HIS A 16 16.39 -9.73 -17.47
N ASN A 17 17.00 -10.50 -16.57
CA ASN A 17 16.32 -11.04 -15.41
C ASN A 17 15.97 -9.85 -14.52
N CYS A 18 15.11 -8.96 -15.03
CA CYS A 18 14.23 -8.18 -14.20
C CYS A 18 13.25 -9.21 -13.65
N ARG A 19 13.68 -9.88 -12.58
CA ARG A 19 12.84 -10.76 -11.79
C ARG A 19 11.81 -9.83 -11.17
N LEU A 20 10.76 -9.55 -11.93
CA LEU A 20 9.55 -8.92 -11.42
C LEU A 20 9.18 -9.78 -10.23
N ALA A 21 9.36 -9.24 -9.02
CA ALA A 21 8.67 -9.78 -7.87
C ALA A 21 7.19 -9.67 -8.24
N THR A 22 6.62 -10.76 -8.74
CA THR A 22 5.19 -10.87 -8.97
C THR A 22 4.59 -10.82 -7.58
N ALA A 23 4.23 -9.62 -7.13
CA ALA A 23 3.55 -9.41 -5.88
C ALA A 23 2.33 -10.34 -5.88
N ALA A 24 2.43 -11.40 -5.08
CA ALA A 24 1.41 -12.44 -5.05
C ALA A 24 0.25 -11.92 -4.19
N LEU A 25 -0.68 -11.20 -4.82
CA LEU A 25 -1.92 -10.81 -4.16
C LEU A 25 -2.68 -12.09 -3.80
N SER A 26 -2.93 -12.27 -2.50
CA SER A 26 -3.75 -13.38 -1.99
C SER A 26 -4.88 -12.78 -1.18
N SER A 27 -6.10 -12.98 -1.65
CA SER A 27 -7.33 -12.68 -0.90
C SER A 27 -7.87 -13.95 -0.24
N GLY A 28 -8.47 -13.78 0.92
CA GLY A 28 -9.01 -14.89 1.68
C GLY A 28 -9.56 -14.45 3.03
N GLU A 29 -10.18 -15.40 3.70
CA GLU A 29 -10.66 -15.24 5.08
C GLU A 29 -9.59 -15.66 6.07
N LEU A 30 -9.40 -14.89 7.13
CA LEU A 30 -8.44 -15.23 8.18
C LEU A 30 -8.94 -16.40 9.03
N ILE A 31 -8.18 -17.50 9.08
CA ILE A 31 -8.49 -18.69 9.88
C ILE A 31 -7.79 -18.62 11.25
N SER A 32 -6.51 -18.27 11.27
CA SER A 32 -5.73 -18.21 12.51
C SER A 32 -4.59 -17.19 12.43
N VAL A 33 -4.14 -16.74 13.61
CA VAL A 33 -2.98 -15.85 13.79
C VAL A 33 -2.12 -16.43 14.90
N ASP A 34 -0.86 -16.73 14.59
CA ASP A 34 0.08 -17.34 15.54
C ASP A 34 1.48 -16.73 15.39
N ALA A 35 1.96 -16.00 16.39
CA ALA A 35 3.35 -15.50 16.50
C ALA A 35 3.98 -14.94 15.20
N GLY A 36 3.22 -14.15 14.42
CA GLY A 36 3.68 -13.58 13.15
C GLY A 36 3.35 -14.42 11.91
N LEU A 37 2.57 -15.49 12.07
CA LEU A 37 2.01 -16.28 10.99
C LEU A 37 0.51 -16.01 10.87
N LEU A 38 0.04 -15.74 9.66
CA LEU A 38 -1.37 -15.66 9.34
C LEU A 38 -1.74 -16.84 8.45
N THR A 39 -2.76 -17.59 8.84
CA THR A 39 -3.34 -18.62 7.97
C THR A 39 -4.63 -18.09 7.38
N ILE A 40 -4.70 -17.99 6.04
CA ILE A 40 -5.93 -17.60 5.33
C ILE A 40 -6.51 -18.77 4.56
N ARG A 41 -7.84 -18.82 4.49
CA ARG A 41 -8.61 -19.64 3.54
C ARG A 41 -8.72 -18.89 2.23
N THR A 42 -8.21 -19.44 1.14
CA THR A 42 -8.38 -18.85 -0.19
C THR A 42 -9.76 -19.21 -0.76
N GLU A 43 -10.26 -18.39 -1.67
CA GLU A 43 -11.54 -18.64 -2.36
C GLU A 43 -11.54 -19.95 -3.17
N SER A 44 -10.36 -20.43 -3.56
CA SER A 44 -10.17 -21.73 -4.21
C SER A 44 -10.31 -22.93 -3.27
N GLY A 45 -10.65 -22.72 -2.00
CA GLY A 45 -10.80 -23.78 -0.99
C GLY A 45 -9.50 -24.29 -0.37
N GLY A 46 -8.35 -23.71 -0.75
CA GLY A 46 -7.05 -23.98 -0.15
C GLY A 46 -6.77 -23.12 1.09
N SER A 47 -5.64 -23.40 1.75
CA SER A 47 -5.10 -22.54 2.80
C SER A 47 -3.73 -22.01 2.41
N LYS A 48 -3.43 -20.77 2.79
CA LYS A 48 -2.11 -20.16 2.64
C LYS A 48 -1.60 -19.68 3.98
N LEU A 49 -0.31 -19.88 4.20
CA LEU A 49 0.45 -19.34 5.32
C LEU A 49 1.15 -18.07 4.85
N ILE A 50 0.88 -16.95 5.52
CA ILE A 50 1.55 -15.66 5.31
C ILE A 50 2.45 -15.42 6.51
N ILE A 51 3.71 -15.11 6.24
CA ILE A 51 4.69 -14.74 7.26
C ILE A 51 4.71 -13.22 7.33
N LEU A 52 4.42 -12.68 8.50
CA LEU A 52 4.52 -11.26 8.81
C LEU A 52 5.97 -10.91 9.17
N THR A 53 6.44 -9.78 8.67
CA THR A 53 7.69 -9.14 9.06
C THR A 53 7.40 -7.86 9.84
N ASP A 54 8.40 -7.30 10.50
CA ASP A 54 8.28 -6.04 11.24
C ASP A 54 7.91 -4.84 10.34
N GLU A 55 8.14 -4.96 9.02
CA GLU A 55 7.77 -3.96 8.02
C GLU A 55 6.33 -4.14 7.51
N THR A 56 5.63 -5.20 7.94
CA THR A 56 4.29 -5.49 7.42
C THR A 56 3.27 -4.52 8.00
N VAL A 57 2.77 -3.60 7.16
CA VAL A 57 1.73 -2.64 7.55
C VAL A 57 0.35 -3.29 7.42
N ILE A 58 -0.30 -3.53 8.57
CA ILE A 58 -1.68 -4.03 8.62
C ILE A 58 -2.62 -2.83 8.69
N THR A 59 -3.48 -2.69 7.68
CA THR A 59 -4.53 -1.66 7.65
C THR A 59 -5.90 -2.31 7.81
N LYS A 60 -6.75 -1.68 8.62
CA LYS A 60 -8.15 -2.09 8.78
C LYS A 60 -9.04 -0.96 8.27
N SER A 61 -9.79 -1.26 7.22
CA SER A 61 -10.88 -0.39 6.79
C SER A 61 -12.14 -0.74 7.57
N MET A 62 -12.72 0.24 8.26
CA MET A 62 -13.98 0.09 8.97
C MET A 62 -14.92 1.18 8.50
N ASN A 63 -16.18 0.81 8.23
CA ASN A 63 -17.22 1.82 8.03
C ASN A 63 -17.57 2.41 9.39
N ILE A 64 -17.39 3.72 9.54
CA ILE A 64 -17.77 4.44 10.75
C ILE A 64 -18.93 5.38 10.46
N LYS A 65 -19.74 5.65 11.48
CA LYS A 65 -20.80 6.66 11.39
C LYS A 65 -20.19 8.05 11.54
N LEU A 66 -20.89 9.05 10.96
CA LEU A 66 -20.54 10.47 11.11
C LEU A 66 -20.39 10.88 12.59
N ASP A 67 -21.24 10.34 13.46
CA ASP A 67 -21.24 10.67 14.89
C ASP A 67 -19.99 10.19 15.65
N ASN A 68 -19.20 9.30 15.04
CA ASN A 68 -17.95 8.77 15.62
C ASN A 68 -16.70 9.50 15.09
N LEU A 69 -16.87 10.54 14.26
CA LEU A 69 -15.75 11.37 13.82
C LEU A 69 -15.38 12.36 14.92
N GLU A 70 -14.10 12.41 15.24
CA GLU A 70 -13.58 13.39 16.18
C GLU A 70 -12.89 14.53 15.45
N ILE A 71 -13.01 15.73 16.01
CA ILE A 71 -12.25 16.88 15.51
C ILE A 71 -10.76 16.56 15.67
N GLY A 72 -9.99 16.69 14.58
CA GLY A 72 -8.58 16.34 14.53
C GLY A 72 -8.28 15.00 13.85
N ASP A 73 -9.29 14.24 13.42
CA ASP A 73 -9.09 13.08 12.58
C ASP A 73 -8.60 13.47 11.18
N VAL A 74 -7.67 12.68 10.63
CA VAL A 74 -7.12 12.89 9.28
C VAL A 74 -8.04 12.22 8.27
N LEU A 75 -8.73 13.03 7.48
CA LEU A 75 -9.69 12.56 6.49
C LEU A 75 -9.13 12.76 5.08
N MET A 76 -9.21 11.71 4.26
CA MET A 76 -8.96 11.74 2.84
C MET A 76 -10.31 11.62 2.11
N ILE A 77 -10.72 12.71 1.48
CA ILE A 77 -11.99 12.81 0.76
C ILE A 77 -11.67 12.80 -0.73
N ASN A 78 -12.32 11.90 -1.47
CA ASN A 78 -12.28 11.90 -2.93
C ASN A 78 -13.70 12.17 -3.44
N GLY A 79 -13.89 13.27 -4.16
CA GLY A 79 -15.22 13.72 -4.55
C GLY A 79 -15.18 14.84 -5.58
N ASP A 80 -16.36 15.19 -6.08
CA ASP A 80 -16.54 16.27 -7.04
C ASP A 80 -16.63 17.60 -6.31
N SER A 81 -15.83 18.57 -6.74
CA SER A 81 -15.88 19.94 -6.20
C SER A 81 -17.00 20.73 -6.88
N GLY A 82 -17.86 21.31 -6.05
CA GLY A 82 -18.90 22.25 -6.46
C GLY A 82 -18.34 23.65 -6.72
N THR A 83 -19.07 24.46 -7.48
CA THR A 83 -18.71 25.86 -7.78
C THR A 83 -18.83 26.79 -6.57
N ASP A 84 -19.46 26.33 -5.51
CA ASP A 84 -19.66 26.99 -4.21
C ASP A 84 -18.56 26.64 -3.18
N GLY A 85 -17.58 25.81 -3.55
CA GLY A 85 -16.52 25.32 -2.67
C GLY A 85 -16.90 24.09 -1.84
N SER A 86 -18.10 23.55 -2.03
CA SER A 86 -18.53 22.29 -1.43
C SER A 86 -17.87 21.09 -2.13
N ILE A 87 -17.73 19.95 -1.44
CA ILE A 87 -17.27 18.68 -2.04
C ILE A 87 -18.35 17.62 -1.84
N MET A 88 -18.87 17.06 -2.92
CA MET A 88 -19.79 15.92 -2.89
C MET A 88 -18.98 14.62 -3.01
N THR A 89 -19.14 13.71 -2.04
CA THR A 89 -18.46 12.43 -2.05
C THR A 89 -19.38 11.31 -1.58
N ASN A 90 -19.10 10.09 -2.07
CA ASN A 90 -19.75 8.86 -1.61
C ASN A 90 -18.87 8.07 -0.63
N ASN A 91 -17.59 8.42 -0.48
CA ASN A 91 -16.64 7.65 0.31
C ASN A 91 -15.55 8.53 0.93
N ILE A 92 -15.38 8.41 2.25
CA ILE A 92 -14.36 9.11 3.02
C ILE A 92 -13.46 8.05 3.66
N GLN A 93 -12.14 8.22 3.49
CA GLN A 93 -11.15 7.36 4.13
C GLN A 93 -10.51 8.08 5.31
N ILE A 94 -10.43 7.38 6.44
CA ILE A 94 -9.78 7.90 7.64
C ILE A 94 -8.37 7.35 7.69
N ARG A 95 -7.41 8.24 7.91
CA ARG A 95 -6.00 7.89 8.03
C ARG A 95 -5.53 8.00 9.48
N PRO A 96 -4.49 7.26 9.87
CA PRO A 96 -3.84 7.43 11.16
C PRO A 96 -3.40 8.89 11.37
N LYS A 97 -3.53 9.39 12.61
CA LYS A 97 -3.21 10.78 12.99
C LYS A 97 -1.75 11.17 12.71
N ASN A 98 -0.85 10.18 12.61
CA ASN A 98 0.57 10.36 12.29
C ASN A 98 0.86 10.61 10.80
N PHE A 99 -0.16 10.72 9.94
CA PHE A 99 0.03 10.98 8.51
C PHE A 99 0.58 12.38 8.23
N PHE A 100 0.20 13.37 9.05
CA PHE A 100 0.84 14.67 8.99
C PHE A 100 2.07 14.64 9.91
N PRO A 101 3.28 14.92 9.39
CA PRO A 101 4.41 15.11 10.26
C PRO A 101 4.07 16.28 11.19
N ASN A 102 4.08 16.05 12.50
CA ASN A 102 3.93 17.11 13.48
C ASN A 102 5.02 18.15 13.20
N THR A 103 4.64 19.31 12.66
CA THR A 103 5.53 20.46 12.56
C THR A 103 5.53 21.23 13.88
N ASP A 104 5.71 20.52 15.00
CA ASP A 104 5.94 21.12 16.30
C ASP A 104 7.42 20.92 16.66
N ASN A 105 8.29 21.50 15.83
CA ASN A 105 9.67 21.82 16.22
C ASN A 105 9.78 23.33 16.44
N SER A 106 8.86 23.92 17.22
CA SER A 106 9.24 25.06 18.05
C SER A 106 9.72 24.50 19.38
N SER A 107 10.93 23.95 19.39
CA SER A 107 11.71 23.92 20.62
C SER A 107 11.95 25.37 21.01
N GLU A 108 11.03 25.95 21.77
CA GLU A 108 11.30 27.15 22.55
C GLU A 108 12.27 26.72 23.65
N THR A 109 13.53 26.54 23.25
CA THR A 109 14.64 26.33 24.15
C THR A 109 15.02 27.72 24.62
N THR A 110 14.74 27.96 25.89
CA THR A 110 15.34 28.96 26.77
C THR A 110 16.64 29.54 26.21
N ASN A 111 16.67 30.84 25.93
CA ASN A 111 17.93 31.57 25.74
C ASN A 111 17.88 32.92 26.49
N ASN A 112 18.59 32.87 27.63
CA ASN A 112 19.32 33.93 28.32
C ASN A 112 18.53 35.04 29.05
#